data_AF-A0A170XY47-F1
#
_entry.id   AF-A0A170XY47-F1
#
_cell.length_a   1.000
_cell.length_b   1.000
_cell.length_c   1.000
_cell.angle_alpha   90.00
_cell.angle_beta   90.00
_cell.angle_gamma   90.00
#
_symmetry.space_group_name_H-M   'P 1'
#
loop_
_entity.id
_entity.type
_entity.pdbx_description
1 polymer ?
#
loop_
_entity_poly.entity_id
_entity_poly.type
_entity_poly.pdbx_seq_one_letter_code
_entity_poly.pdbx_strand_id
1 'polypeptide(L)'
;MIFLRHGPLLHLLNQALNYHVFWYVTLLKRDLRMIIPYIGRWPEALALMSQPQNVPTSLANLLTMVDDICYYAGDRSINMSWYSRRVGLAGLYKVTELYMLQDTSDDFTKTWNFLNR
;
A
#
# COMPACT_ATOMS: atom_id res chain seq x y z
N MET A 1 35.19 25.61 -5.84
CA MET A 1 34.82 25.02 -7.14
C MET A 1 33.43 24.41 -6.96
N ILE A 2 32.40 25.18 -7.30
CA ILE A 2 30.96 24.86 -7.19
C ILE A 2 30.44 24.70 -8.64
N PHE A 3 29.31 24.01 -8.85
CA PHE A 3 28.68 23.51 -10.09
C PHE A 3 29.10 22.04 -10.39
N LEU A 4 28.23 21.03 -10.40
CA LEU A 4 26.88 20.93 -11.00
C LEU A 4 25.93 20.07 -10.14
N ARG A 5 24.87 20.69 -9.60
CA ARG A 5 23.68 20.05 -9.06
C ARG A 5 22.62 20.16 -10.16
N HIS A 6 22.00 19.05 -10.56
CA HIS A 6 21.02 18.87 -11.67
C HIS A 6 21.59 18.38 -13.02
N GLY A 7 21.80 17.07 -13.12
CA GLY A 7 22.00 16.37 -14.41
C GLY A 7 20.77 15.51 -14.79
N PRO A 8 20.54 15.24 -16.09
CA PRO A 8 19.41 14.46 -16.61
C PRO A 8 19.32 13.02 -16.05
N LEU A 9 20.43 12.46 -15.57
CA LEU A 9 20.48 11.18 -14.87
C LEU A 9 19.69 11.16 -13.56
N LEU A 10 19.71 12.26 -12.79
CA LEU A 10 18.89 12.38 -11.56
C LEU A 10 17.39 12.48 -11.91
N HIS A 11 17.07 13.09 -13.05
CA HIS A 11 15.69 13.18 -13.52
C HIS A 11 15.16 11.80 -13.96
N LEU A 12 15.95 11.03 -14.70
CA LEU A 12 15.62 9.65 -15.11
C LEU A 12 15.54 8.69 -13.92
N LEU A 13 16.44 8.81 -12.94
CA LEU A 13 16.39 8.03 -11.70
C LEU A 13 15.14 8.36 -10.86
N ASN A 14 14.79 9.63 -10.74
CA ASN A 14 13.54 10.04 -10.08
C ASN A 14 12.32 9.55 -10.85
N GLN A 15 12.33 9.59 -12.19
CA GLN A 15 11.27 9.03 -13.01
C GLN A 15 11.11 7.52 -12.76
N ALA A 16 12.20 6.76 -12.83
CA ALA A 16 12.23 5.32 -12.58
C ALA A 16 11.71 4.95 -11.17
N LEU A 17 12.16 5.65 -10.14
CA LEU A 17 11.68 5.45 -8.76
C LEU A 17 10.19 5.79 -8.62
N ASN A 18 9.73 6.88 -9.26
CA ASN A 18 8.33 7.26 -9.26
C ASN A 18 7.44 6.23 -9.97
N TYR A 19 7.92 5.56 -11.02
CA TYR A 19 7.16 4.49 -11.68
C TYR A 19 6.95 3.28 -10.76
N HIS A 20 7.95 2.87 -9.99
CA HIS A 20 7.78 1.76 -9.05
C HIS A 20 6.77 2.11 -7.95
N VAL A 21 6.91 3.28 -7.31
CA VAL A 21 5.96 3.76 -6.28
C VAL A 21 4.55 3.88 -6.83
N PHE A 22 4.40 4.36 -8.07
CA PHE A 22 3.11 4.47 -8.74
C PHE A 22 2.39 3.13 -8.87
N TRP A 23 3.09 2.05 -9.22
CA TRP A 23 2.49 0.71 -9.32
C TRP A 23 2.03 0.19 -7.96
N TYR A 24 2.81 0.37 -6.90
CA TYR A 24 2.41 -0.01 -5.55
C TYR A 24 1.12 0.71 -5.11
N VAL A 25 1.09 2.04 -5.26
CA VAL A 25 -0.07 2.86 -4.89
C VAL A 25 -1.30 2.50 -5.71
N THR A 26 -1.14 2.25 -7.01
CA THR A 26 -2.24 1.87 -7.89
C THR A 26 -2.83 0.51 -7.51
N LEU A 27 -1.98 -0.49 -7.23
CA LEU A 27 -2.43 -1.83 -6.83
C LEU A 27 -3.11 -1.82 -5.45
N LEU A 28 -2.56 -1.06 -4.49
CA LEU A 28 -3.19 -0.85 -3.18
C LEU A 28 -4.55 -0.18 -3.30
N LYS A 29 -4.66 0.87 -4.11
CA LYS A 29 -5.92 1.57 -4.37
C LYS A 29 -6.96 0.63 -5.00
N ARG A 30 -6.55 -0.20 -5.96
CA ARG A 30 -7.42 -1.20 -6.59
C ARG A 30 -8.01 -2.15 -5.54
N ASP A 31 -7.16 -2.62 -4.63
CA ASP A 31 -7.55 -3.57 -3.60
C ASP A 31 -8.52 -2.95 -2.58
N LEU A 32 -8.20 -1.75 -2.07
CA LEU A 32 -9.09 -1.00 -1.17
C LEU A 32 -10.44 -0.67 -1.81
N ARG A 33 -10.50 -0.46 -3.13
CA ARG A 33 -11.77 -0.25 -3.84
C ARG A 33 -12.71 -1.44 -3.75
N MET A 34 -12.20 -2.66 -3.57
CA MET A 34 -13.05 -3.85 -3.40
C MET A 34 -13.81 -3.85 -2.07
N ILE A 35 -13.36 -3.07 -1.07
CA ILE A 35 -13.99 -2.96 0.24
C ILE A 35 -15.14 -1.95 0.24
N ILE A 36 -15.15 -0.97 -0.67
CA ILE A 36 -16.16 0.09 -0.77
C ILE A 36 -17.62 -0.42 -0.63
N PRO A 37 -18.08 -1.43 -1.37
CA PRO A 37 -19.47 -1.91 -1.24
C PRO A 37 -19.80 -2.48 0.15
N TYR A 38 -18.80 -2.85 0.94
CA TYR A 38 -18.94 -3.47 2.27
C TYR A 38 -18.49 -2.55 3.42
N ILE A 39 -18.12 -1.30 3.13
CA ILE A 39 -17.48 -0.40 4.10
C ILE A 39 -18.31 -0.19 5.37
N GLY A 40 -19.64 -0.20 5.25
CA GLY A 40 -20.57 -0.02 6.38
C GLY A 40 -20.47 -1.12 7.44
N ARG A 41 -20.01 -2.32 7.08
CA ARG A 41 -19.79 -3.44 8.02
C ARG A 41 -18.33 -3.84 8.14
N TRP A 42 -17.43 -3.14 7.44
CA TRP A 42 -16.00 -3.43 7.46
C TRP A 42 -15.37 -3.31 8.87
N PRO A 43 -15.76 -2.35 9.73
CA PRO A 43 -15.27 -2.32 11.10
C PRO A 43 -15.59 -3.60 11.89
N GLU A 44 -16.78 -4.18 11.70
CA GLU A 44 -17.17 -5.46 12.33
C GLU A 44 -16.30 -6.60 11.82
N ALA A 45 -16.06 -6.65 10.50
CA ALA A 45 -15.19 -7.65 9.88
C ALA A 45 -13.75 -7.55 10.40
N LEU A 46 -13.20 -6.34 10.52
CA LEU A 46 -11.87 -6.13 11.08
C LEU A 46 -11.77 -6.56 12.55
N ALA A 47 -12.82 -6.32 13.34
CA ALA A 47 -12.88 -6.78 14.72
C ALA A 47 -12.85 -8.33 14.79
N LEU A 48 -13.56 -9.02 13.89
CA LEU A 48 -13.52 -10.49 13.78
C LEU A 48 -12.15 -10.99 13.35
N MET A 49 -11.51 -10.34 12.36
CA MET A 49 -10.16 -10.68 11.90
C MET A 49 -9.10 -10.48 12.99
N SER A 50 -9.32 -9.54 13.90
CA SER A 50 -8.41 -9.23 15.01
C SER A 50 -8.55 -10.18 16.21
N GLN A 51 -9.51 -11.10 16.18
CA GLN A 51 -9.65 -12.10 17.24
C GLN A 51 -8.47 -13.09 17.20
N PRO A 52 -7.90 -13.51 18.35
CA PRO A 52 -6.70 -14.35 18.39
C PRO A 52 -6.78 -15.63 17.53
N GLN A 53 -7.97 -16.21 17.42
CA GLN A 53 -8.26 -17.40 16.61
C GLN A 53 -8.19 -17.13 15.09
N ASN A 54 -8.50 -15.91 14.63
CA ASN A 54 -8.54 -15.53 13.23
C ASN A 54 -7.30 -14.74 12.78
N VAL A 55 -6.52 -14.21 13.72
CA VAL A 55 -5.32 -13.41 13.44
C VAL A 55 -4.31 -14.15 12.55
N PRO A 56 -3.96 -15.43 12.79
CA PRO A 56 -2.98 -16.11 11.94
C PRO A 56 -3.44 -16.19 10.47
N THR A 57 -4.70 -16.53 10.24
CA THR A 57 -5.29 -16.61 8.89
C THR A 57 -5.41 -15.23 8.26
N SER A 58 -5.90 -14.24 9.00
CA SER A 58 -6.07 -12.86 8.50
C SER A 58 -4.73 -12.22 8.14
N LEU A 59 -3.70 -12.47 8.95
CA LEU A 59 -2.35 -12.02 8.69
C LEU A 59 -1.72 -12.72 7.49
N ALA A 60 -1.91 -14.04 7.36
CA ALA A 60 -1.44 -14.79 6.20
C ALA A 60 -2.06 -14.28 4.89
N ASN A 61 -3.36 -13.98 4.90
CA ASN A 61 -4.07 -13.38 3.76
C ASN A 61 -3.48 -12.00 3.41
N LEU A 62 -3.27 -11.13 4.41
CA LEU A 62 -2.64 -9.82 4.22
C LEU A 62 -1.24 -9.95 3.62
N LEU A 63 -0.41 -10.85 4.14
CA LEU A 63 0.95 -11.04 3.67
C LEU A 63 0.99 -11.60 2.24
N THR A 64 0.07 -12.51 1.90
CA THR A 64 -0.08 -13.06 0.55
C THR A 64 -0.47 -11.96 -0.45
N MET A 65 -1.45 -11.14 -0.09
CA MET A 65 -1.87 -10.00 -0.91
C MET A 65 -0.75 -8.99 -1.15
N VAL A 66 0.04 -8.67 -0.12
CA VAL A 66 1.20 -7.79 -0.26
C VAL A 66 2.30 -8.44 -1.09
N ASP A 67 2.48 -9.76 -0.98
CA ASP A 67 3.41 -10.52 -1.81
C ASP A 67 3.04 -10.42 -3.30
N ASP A 68 1.75 -10.61 -3.62
CA ASP A 68 1.22 -10.45 -4.97
C ASP A 68 1.47 -9.02 -5.49
N ILE A 69 1.20 -7.99 -4.68
CA ILE A 69 1.44 -6.59 -5.05
C ILE A 69 2.94 -6.37 -5.36
N CYS A 70 3.84 -6.88 -4.52
CA CYS A 70 5.29 -6.80 -4.75
C CYS A 70 5.70 -7.50 -6.05
N TYR A 71 5.14 -8.69 -6.29
CA TYR A 71 5.42 -9.47 -7.50
C TYR A 71 4.98 -8.72 -8.76
N TYR A 72 3.75 -8.21 -8.79
CA TYR A 72 3.22 -7.46 -9.93
C TYR A 72 3.86 -6.08 -10.13
N ALA A 73 4.37 -5.46 -9.05
CA ALA A 73 5.16 -4.23 -9.15
C ALA A 73 6.59 -4.46 -9.70
N GLY A 74 6.97 -5.72 -9.97
CA GLY A 74 8.25 -6.09 -10.55
C GLY A 74 9.39 -6.19 -9.55
N ASP A 75 9.10 -6.33 -8.26
CA ASP A 75 10.13 -6.45 -7.23
C ASP A 75 10.82 -7.82 -7.30
N ARG A 76 12.12 -7.81 -7.60
CA ARG A 76 12.99 -9.01 -7.60
C ARG A 76 14.02 -9.00 -6.47
N SER A 77 13.77 -8.25 -5.40
CA SER A 77 14.69 -8.16 -4.27
C SER A 77 14.78 -9.49 -3.51
N ILE A 78 15.99 -9.97 -3.20
CA ILE A 78 16.24 -11.27 -2.53
C ILE A 78 16.85 -11.07 -1.13
N ASN A 79 17.18 -9.83 -0.76
CA ASN A 79 17.86 -9.49 0.50
C ASN A 79 16.88 -8.92 1.54
N MET A 80 17.40 -8.38 2.65
CA MET A 80 16.63 -7.77 3.75
C MET A 80 15.55 -6.76 3.28
N SER A 81 15.76 -6.10 2.13
CA SER A 81 14.78 -5.18 1.55
C SER A 81 13.46 -5.85 1.15
N TRP A 82 13.46 -7.16 0.89
CA TRP A 82 12.27 -7.98 0.67
C TRP A 82 11.32 -7.94 1.88
N TYR A 83 11.88 -8.05 3.09
CA TYR A 83 11.10 -8.01 4.34
C TYR A 83 10.62 -6.60 4.65
N SER A 84 11.52 -5.62 4.56
CA SER A 84 11.18 -4.22 4.86
C SER A 84 10.09 -3.68 3.94
N ARG A 85 10.12 -4.02 2.64
CA ARG A 85 9.09 -3.59 1.69
C ARG A 85 7.74 -4.20 1.99
N ARG A 86 7.67 -5.50 2.28
CA ARG A 86 6.40 -6.17 2.62
C ARG A 86 5.82 -5.65 3.91
N VAL A 87 6.63 -5.49 4.96
CA VAL A 87 6.15 -4.91 6.23
C VAL A 87 5.69 -3.46 6.02
N GLY A 88 6.44 -2.67 5.25
CA GLY A 88 6.06 -1.30 4.91
C GLY A 88 4.74 -1.21 4.14
N LEU A 89 4.56 -2.03 3.11
CA LEU A 89 3.33 -2.09 2.30
C LEU A 89 2.13 -2.61 3.09
N ALA A 90 2.32 -3.65 3.91
CA ALA A 90 1.28 -4.15 4.81
C ALA A 90 0.85 -3.07 5.81
N GLY A 91 1.81 -2.33 6.37
CA GLY A 91 1.54 -1.19 7.24
C GLY A 91 0.78 -0.07 6.52
N LEU A 92 1.25 0.34 5.34
CA LEU A 92 0.59 1.37 4.53
C LEU A 92 -0.85 0.97 4.17
N TYR A 93 -1.06 -0.28 3.76
CA TYR A 93 -2.39 -0.82 3.48
C TYR A 93 -3.30 -0.69 4.70
N LYS A 94 -2.85 -1.17 5.87
CA LYS A 94 -3.66 -1.17 7.10
C LYS A 94 -3.94 0.23 7.63
N VAL A 95 -2.98 1.15 7.58
CA VAL A 95 -3.22 2.54 7.98
C VAL A 95 -4.21 3.21 7.02
N THR A 96 -4.08 2.97 5.72
CA THR A 96 -5.01 3.52 4.72
C THR A 96 -6.42 2.93 4.87
N GLU A 97 -6.53 1.63 5.12
CA GLU A 97 -7.79 0.94 5.42
C GLU A 97 -8.49 1.56 6.64
N LEU A 98 -7.76 1.78 7.74
CA LEU A 98 -8.31 2.43 8.95
C LEU A 98 -8.67 3.90 8.73
N TYR A 99 -7.93 4.60 7.87
CA TYR A 99 -8.26 5.97 7.48
C TYR A 99 -9.55 6.00 6.66
N MET A 100 -9.71 5.05 5.73
CA MET A 100 -10.88 4.91 4.86
C MET A 100 -12.17 4.69 5.64
N LEU A 101 -12.12 3.98 6.76
CA LEU A 101 -13.28 3.78 7.65
C LEU A 101 -13.85 5.08 8.22
N GLN A 102 -13.03 6.12 8.33
CA GLN A 102 -13.43 7.42 8.89
C GLN A 102 -13.72 8.45 7.79
N ASP A 103 -13.44 8.12 6.54
CA ASP A 103 -13.57 9.03 5.41
C ASP A 103 -15.01 9.03 4.86
N THR A 104 -15.68 10.17 5.04
CA THR A 104 -17.04 10.43 4.55
C THR A 104 -17.05 11.31 3.30
N SER A 105 -15.89 11.59 2.71
CA SER A 105 -15.80 12.36 1.46
C SER A 105 -16.28 11.57 0.25
N ASP A 106 -16.76 12.29 -0.77
CA ASP A 106 -17.18 11.69 -2.04
C ASP A 106 -16.05 10.84 -2.66
N ASP A 107 -16.39 9.61 -3.07
CA ASP A 107 -15.47 8.58 -3.59
C ASP A 107 -14.20 8.39 -2.74
N PHE A 108 -14.24 8.61 -1.42
CA PHE A 108 -13.07 8.48 -0.53
C PHE A 108 -11.87 9.34 -0.97
N THR A 109 -12.15 10.54 -1.49
CA THR A 109 -11.12 11.45 -2.03
C THR A 109 -10.02 11.76 -1.01
N LYS A 110 -10.36 11.91 0.28
CA LYS A 110 -9.35 12.16 1.34
C LYS A 110 -8.43 10.95 1.52
N THR A 111 -8.96 9.73 1.47
CA THR A 111 -8.19 8.48 1.54
C THR A 111 -7.21 8.36 0.37
N TRP A 112 -7.64 8.68 -0.86
CA TRP A 112 -6.73 8.64 -2.02
C TRP A 112 -5.66 9.71 -1.96
N ASN A 113 -5.98 10.89 -1.42
CA ASN A 113 -5.00 11.93 -1.17
C ASN A 113 -4.01 11.53 -0.06
N PHE A 114 -4.45 10.79 0.95
CA PHE A 114 -3.58 10.23 1.99
C PHE A 114 -2.61 9.20 1.41
N LEU A 115 -3.10 8.28 0.57
CA LEU A 115 -2.28 7.22 -0.03
C LEU A 115 -1.20 7.75 -1.01
N ASN A 116 -1.41 8.91 -1.61
CA ASN A 116 -0.48 9.52 -2.57
C ASN A 116 0.60 10.41 -1.93
N ARG A 117 0.58 10.61 -0.61
CA ARG A 117 1.55 11.46 0.12
C ARG A 117 2.78 10.67 0.55
#